data_AF-A0A6V2ASS0-F1
#
_entry.id   AF-A0A6V2ASS0-F1
#
_cell.length_a   1.000
_cell.length_b   1.000
_cell.length_c   1.000
_cell.angle_alpha   90.00
_cell.angle_beta   90.00
_cell.angle_gamma   90.00
#
_symmetry.space_group_name_H-M   'P 1'
#
loop_
_entity.id
_entity.type
_entity.pdbx_description
1 polymer ?
#
loop_
_entity_poly.entity_id
_entity_poly.type
_entity_poly.pdbx_seq_one_letter_code
_entity_poly.pdbx_strand_id
1 'polypeptide(L)'
;MINTETSHMQTSAIHLKGIKISQNTTERSNNELGEITEPISTPVSVSEQQEWYGAPRPLSTSMLRDFRNKVRSGTFTGPTNGVCPGYLQCNMVVLRNGQDAFDFMLFCQRNKKACPLIEVCDVGSACPLGIAPGADLRTDIPKYRIYRDGILEEEVTDVTDIWPEDSVAFLIGCSFSFDEALTKGGIPLRSVEQNKCVPMYKTNLKCRSSGSLGGNVVVSMRPVKALDVSKMVEITSKFPHAHGSPICIGCPDAIGIQDVNKPDYGDAVEIKSDEVPVFHACGVTPQNIITESKVSFAITHSPGHMFIADLPSDTVF
;
A
#
# COMPACT_ATOMS: atom_id res chain seq x y z
N MET A 1 58.79 -30.22 -11.05
CA MET A 1 59.09 -31.10 -9.90
C MET A 1 58.63 -30.32 -8.66
N ILE A 2 57.59 -30.66 -7.91
CA ILE A 2 56.98 -31.95 -7.57
C ILE A 2 55.47 -31.73 -7.30
N ASN A 3 54.78 -32.86 -7.39
CA ASN A 3 53.35 -33.18 -7.48
C ASN A 3 52.39 -32.60 -6.43
N THR A 4 51.16 -32.44 -6.93
CA THR A 4 49.88 -32.48 -6.24
C THR A 4 49.51 -33.91 -5.81
N GLU A 5 49.18 -34.11 -4.54
CA GLU A 5 48.42 -35.28 -4.07
C GLU A 5 47.12 -34.83 -3.37
N THR A 6 46.02 -35.39 -3.86
CA THR A 6 44.64 -35.28 -3.41
C THR A 6 44.39 -36.14 -2.16
N SER A 7 43.75 -35.58 -1.14
CA SER A 7 43.16 -36.35 -0.04
C SER A 7 41.63 -36.25 -0.03
N HIS A 8 41.00 -37.43 -0.06
CA HIS A 8 39.57 -37.65 0.11
C HIS A 8 39.21 -37.74 1.61
N MET A 9 38.10 -37.13 2.02
CA MET A 9 37.33 -37.51 3.22
C MET A 9 35.87 -37.08 3.01
N GLN A 10 35.01 -38.02 2.59
CA GLN A 10 34.04 -38.78 3.40
C GLN A 10 32.83 -37.98 3.87
N THR A 11 31.71 -38.22 3.19
CA THR A 11 30.34 -37.82 3.50
C THR A 11 29.81 -38.64 4.68
N SER A 12 29.43 -37.95 5.76
CA SER A 12 28.77 -38.55 6.92
C SER A 12 27.25 -38.62 6.69
N ALA A 13 26.73 -39.83 6.47
CA ALA A 13 25.29 -40.11 6.50
C ALA A 13 24.83 -40.26 7.96
N ILE A 14 23.85 -39.45 8.37
CA ILE A 14 23.21 -39.57 9.69
C ILE A 14 22.06 -40.58 9.58
N HIS A 15 22.13 -41.61 10.41
CA HIS A 15 21.28 -42.79 10.45
C HIS A 15 20.01 -42.49 11.28
N LEU A 16 18.83 -42.45 10.64
CA LEU A 16 17.54 -42.36 11.35
C LEU A 16 17.07 -43.77 11.74
N LYS A 17 17.07 -44.06 13.04
CA LYS A 17 16.49 -45.28 13.63
C LYS A 17 14.98 -45.28 13.46
N GLY A 18 14.46 -46.45 13.09
CA GLY A 18 13.09 -46.68 12.65
C GLY A 18 12.00 -46.42 13.69
N ILE A 19 10.86 -45.94 13.19
CA ILE A 19 9.57 -45.91 13.87
C ILE A 19 8.77 -47.10 13.33
N LYS A 20 8.35 -47.98 14.24
CA LYS A 20 7.47 -49.13 13.95
C LYS A 20 6.07 -48.61 13.58
N ILE A 21 5.59 -49.00 12.42
CA ILE A 21 4.20 -48.82 11.99
C ILE A 21 3.39 -49.98 12.59
N SER A 22 2.46 -49.70 13.50
CA SER A 22 1.48 -50.69 13.96
C SER A 22 0.31 -50.73 12.99
N GLN A 23 0.14 -51.85 12.30
CA GLN A 23 -1.09 -52.18 11.61
C GLN A 23 -2.16 -52.57 12.63
N ASN A 24 -3.28 -51.85 12.65
CA ASN A 24 -4.53 -52.33 13.24
C ASN A 24 -5.61 -52.31 12.15
N THR A 25 -5.88 -53.50 11.65
CA THR A 25 -7.07 -53.87 10.88
C THR A 25 -8.28 -53.93 11.80
N THR A 26 -9.34 -53.20 11.47
CA THR A 26 -10.69 -53.51 11.95
C THR A 26 -11.68 -53.30 10.81
N GLU A 27 -12.30 -54.38 10.38
CA GLU A 27 -13.44 -54.41 9.45
C GLU A 27 -14.65 -53.67 10.04
N ARG A 28 -15.41 -52.94 9.19
CA ARG A 28 -16.89 -52.83 9.31
C ARG A 28 -17.54 -52.22 8.05
N SER A 29 -18.24 -53.10 7.34
CA SER A 29 -19.57 -52.98 6.68
C SER A 29 -20.10 -51.64 6.16
N ASN A 30 -20.54 -51.68 4.89
CA ASN A 30 -21.49 -50.80 4.21
C ASN A 30 -22.75 -50.47 5.04
N ASN A 31 -23.11 -49.19 5.14
CA ASN A 31 -24.42 -48.65 4.73
C ASN A 31 -24.55 -47.13 5.01
N GLU A 32 -25.42 -46.50 4.21
CA GLU A 32 -26.06 -45.19 4.38
C GLU A 32 -25.35 -43.93 3.82
N LEU A 33 -25.84 -43.54 2.64
CA LEU A 33 -25.86 -42.18 2.10
C LEU A 33 -26.60 -41.26 3.08
N GLY A 34 -25.86 -40.40 3.77
CA GLY A 34 -26.40 -39.24 4.48
C GLY A 34 -26.02 -37.96 3.73
N GLU A 35 -27.02 -37.19 3.30
CA GLU A 35 -26.83 -35.83 2.80
C GLU A 35 -26.15 -34.97 3.86
N ILE A 36 -24.96 -34.46 3.55
CA ILE A 36 -24.29 -33.43 4.36
C ILE A 36 -24.73 -32.08 3.80
N THR A 37 -25.89 -31.60 4.25
CA THR A 37 -26.24 -30.19 4.14
C THR A 37 -25.63 -29.44 5.32
N GLU A 38 -24.38 -29.00 5.20
CA GLU A 38 -23.84 -27.99 6.11
C GLU A 38 -24.29 -26.59 5.65
N PRO A 39 -24.88 -25.76 6.53
CA PRO A 39 -25.27 -24.41 6.16
C PRO A 39 -24.04 -23.51 6.00
N ILE A 40 -24.12 -22.66 4.97
CA ILE A 40 -23.16 -21.60 4.64
C ILE A 40 -22.94 -20.69 5.86
N SER A 41 -21.65 -20.56 6.21
CA SER A 41 -20.98 -19.55 7.05
C SER A 41 -21.84 -18.70 7.99
N THR A 42 -21.70 -18.97 9.29
CA THR A 42 -21.85 -17.92 10.31
C THR A 42 -20.77 -16.85 10.10
N PRO A 43 -21.07 -15.56 10.32
CA PRO A 43 -20.04 -14.53 10.32
C PRO A 43 -19.09 -14.82 11.47
N VAL A 44 -17.82 -15.09 11.15
CA VAL A 44 -16.77 -15.22 12.16
C VAL A 44 -16.76 -13.93 12.97
N SER A 45 -17.01 -14.03 14.27
CA SER A 45 -16.92 -12.89 15.18
C SER A 45 -15.49 -12.36 15.16
N VAL A 46 -15.35 -11.08 14.80
CA VAL A 46 -14.09 -10.32 14.62
C VAL A 46 -13.13 -10.42 15.82
N SER A 47 -13.60 -10.82 17.00
CA SER A 47 -12.84 -10.74 18.25
C SER A 47 -11.73 -11.77 18.44
N GLU A 48 -11.74 -12.92 17.77
CA GLU A 48 -10.75 -13.99 18.08
C GLU A 48 -9.55 -14.05 17.12
N GLN A 49 -9.60 -13.42 15.94
CA GLN A 49 -8.52 -13.52 14.94
C GLN A 49 -7.44 -12.43 15.01
N GLN A 50 -7.60 -11.39 15.85
CA GLN A 50 -6.67 -10.24 15.89
C GLN A 50 -5.68 -10.23 17.06
N GLU A 51 -5.70 -11.23 17.95
CA GLU A 51 -4.70 -11.35 19.01
C GLU A 51 -3.43 -12.06 18.52
N TRP A 52 -2.76 -11.49 17.51
CA TRP A 52 -1.40 -11.91 17.17
C TRP A 52 -0.37 -10.94 17.74
N TYR A 53 0.74 -11.50 18.23
CA TYR A 53 1.74 -10.76 18.99
C TYR A 53 2.40 -9.67 18.13
N GLY A 54 2.19 -8.40 18.50
CA GLY A 54 2.79 -7.24 17.84
C GLY A 54 1.91 -6.53 16.82
N ALA A 55 0.68 -7.00 16.58
CA ALA A 55 -0.26 -6.35 15.68
C ALA A 55 -0.65 -4.95 16.17
N PRO A 56 -0.70 -3.93 15.29
CA PRO A 56 -1.38 -2.67 15.59
C PRO A 56 -2.83 -2.93 15.99
N ARG A 57 -3.34 -2.19 16.97
CA ARG A 57 -4.73 -2.29 17.39
C ARG A 57 -5.54 -1.15 16.77
N PRO A 58 -6.52 -1.44 15.89
CA PRO A 58 -7.45 -0.45 15.37
C PRO A 58 -8.16 0.30 16.50
N LEU A 59 -8.08 1.63 16.48
CA LEU A 59 -8.66 2.55 17.45
C LEU A 59 -10.08 2.98 17.06
N SER A 60 -10.82 2.19 16.27
CA SER A 60 -12.12 2.54 15.64
C SER A 60 -12.93 3.55 16.47
N THR A 61 -12.85 4.83 16.09
CA THR A 61 -13.55 5.93 16.75
C THR A 61 -14.85 6.25 16.02
N SER A 62 -15.81 6.89 16.71
CA SER A 62 -17.02 7.39 16.06
C SER A 62 -16.69 8.34 14.90
N MET A 63 -15.66 9.19 15.05
CA MET A 63 -15.21 10.13 14.02
C MET A 63 -14.84 9.43 12.71
N LEU A 64 -14.04 8.37 12.76
CA LEU A 64 -13.57 7.65 11.57
C LEU A 64 -14.70 6.91 10.87
N ARG A 65 -15.58 6.27 11.66
CA ARG A 65 -16.78 5.63 11.14
C ARG A 65 -17.75 6.64 10.51
N ASP A 66 -17.95 7.79 11.15
CA ASP A 66 -18.80 8.86 10.63
C ASP A 66 -18.23 9.45 9.34
N PHE A 67 -16.90 9.58 9.25
CA PHE A 67 -16.24 9.96 8.00
C PHE A 67 -16.50 8.94 6.89
N ARG A 68 -16.23 7.65 7.13
CA ARG A 68 -16.50 6.59 6.12
C ARG A 68 -17.98 6.54 5.73
N ASN A 69 -18.90 6.76 6.67
CA ASN A 69 -20.33 6.86 6.35
C ASN A 69 -20.66 8.05 5.44
N LYS A 70 -20.03 9.22 5.64
CA LYS A 70 -20.19 10.38 4.74
C LYS A 70 -19.65 10.11 3.34
N VAL A 71 -18.54 9.37 3.25
CA VAL A 71 -17.96 8.96 1.96
C VAL A 71 -18.91 8.00 1.27
N ARG A 72 -19.34 6.95 1.96
CA ARG A 72 -20.29 5.93 1.48
C ARG A 72 -21.63 6.51 1.02
N SER A 73 -22.13 7.54 1.70
CA SER A 73 -23.36 8.23 1.31
C SER A 73 -23.18 9.26 0.19
N GLY A 74 -21.96 9.41 -0.36
CA GLY A 74 -21.62 10.43 -1.36
C GLY A 74 -21.66 11.87 -0.83
N THR A 75 -21.79 12.06 0.49
CA THR A 75 -21.78 13.39 1.12
C THR A 75 -20.38 14.01 1.14
N PHE A 76 -19.34 13.18 1.13
CA PHE A 76 -17.95 13.60 0.99
C PHE A 76 -17.29 12.91 -0.20
N THR A 77 -16.93 13.69 -1.22
CA THR A 77 -16.24 13.21 -2.44
C THR A 77 -14.94 13.97 -2.72
N GLY A 78 -14.51 14.83 -1.79
CA GLY A 78 -13.34 15.69 -1.97
C GLY A 78 -12.01 15.03 -1.57
N PRO A 79 -10.90 15.76 -1.70
CA PRO A 79 -9.59 15.30 -1.26
C PRO A 79 -9.50 15.05 0.25
N THR A 80 -8.70 14.05 0.66
CA THR A 80 -8.54 13.64 2.06
C THR A 80 -7.35 14.27 2.78
N ASN A 81 -6.57 15.15 2.13
CA ASN A 81 -5.48 15.87 2.80
C ASN A 81 -6.03 16.72 3.96
N GLY A 82 -5.48 16.52 5.16
CA GLY A 82 -5.92 17.23 6.37
C GLY A 82 -7.25 16.72 6.96
N VAL A 83 -7.89 15.72 6.37
CA VAL A 83 -9.07 15.05 6.94
C VAL A 83 -8.62 13.98 7.94
N CYS A 84 -9.28 13.91 9.09
CA CYS A 84 -8.95 13.00 10.20
C CYS A 84 -7.44 13.02 10.53
N PRO A 85 -6.89 14.18 10.95
CA PRO A 85 -5.47 14.30 11.23
C PRO A 85 -5.01 13.31 12.30
N GLY A 86 -3.79 12.79 12.12
CA GLY A 86 -3.20 11.79 13.02
C GLY A 86 -3.60 10.35 12.75
N TYR A 87 -4.41 10.09 11.72
CA TYR A 87 -4.75 8.74 11.29
C TYR A 87 -4.05 8.35 9.98
N LEU A 88 -3.76 7.06 9.85
CA LEU A 88 -3.12 6.47 8.69
C LEU A 88 -4.02 6.60 7.47
N GLN A 89 -3.46 7.17 6.40
CA GLN A 89 -4.11 7.20 5.09
C GLN A 89 -3.43 6.22 4.14
N CYS A 90 -4.23 5.48 3.40
CA CYS A 90 -3.77 4.45 2.47
C CYS A 90 -4.21 4.76 1.04
N ASN A 91 -3.26 4.64 0.13
CA ASN A 91 -3.50 4.41 -1.28
C ASN A 91 -4.10 3.01 -1.45
N MET A 92 -4.96 2.82 -2.45
CA MET A 92 -5.53 1.51 -2.79
C MET A 92 -5.18 1.11 -4.22
N VAL A 93 -4.89 -0.18 -4.41
CA VAL A 93 -4.84 -0.90 -5.69
C VAL A 93 -5.59 -2.22 -5.55
N VAL A 94 -6.44 -2.55 -6.52
CA VAL A 94 -7.20 -3.80 -6.59
C VAL A 94 -6.91 -4.43 -7.93
N LEU A 95 -6.49 -5.70 -7.90
CA LEU A 95 -6.13 -6.48 -9.09
C LEU A 95 -6.90 -7.80 -9.08
N ARG A 96 -7.05 -8.42 -10.25
CA ARG A 96 -7.52 -9.80 -10.33
C ARG A 96 -6.52 -10.72 -9.61
N ASN A 97 -7.04 -11.74 -8.94
CA ASN A 97 -6.25 -12.77 -8.30
C ASN A 97 -5.40 -13.53 -9.34
N GLY A 98 -4.36 -14.22 -8.87
CA GLY A 98 -3.41 -14.94 -9.70
C GLY A 98 -2.14 -14.13 -9.95
N GLN A 99 -1.67 -14.11 -11.21
CA GLN A 99 -0.36 -13.59 -11.55
C GLN A 99 -0.23 -12.09 -11.27
N ASP A 100 -1.24 -11.29 -11.63
CA ASP A 100 -1.21 -9.83 -11.43
C ASP A 100 -1.11 -9.46 -9.94
N ALA A 101 -1.94 -10.07 -9.08
CA ALA A 101 -1.89 -9.86 -7.64
C ALA A 101 -0.57 -10.34 -7.02
N PHE A 102 -0.06 -11.52 -7.43
CA PHE A 102 1.21 -12.05 -6.94
C PHE A 102 2.39 -11.14 -7.34
N ASP A 103 2.45 -10.74 -8.61
CA ASP A 103 3.50 -9.86 -9.11
C ASP A 103 3.46 -8.50 -8.42
N PHE A 104 2.27 -7.97 -8.14
CA PHE A 104 2.12 -6.72 -7.43
C PHE A 104 2.58 -6.82 -5.98
N MET A 105 2.23 -7.89 -5.27
CA MET A 105 2.73 -8.13 -3.92
C MET A 105 4.26 -8.22 -3.88
N LEU A 106 4.86 -8.97 -4.81
CA LEU A 106 6.30 -9.09 -4.94
C LEU A 106 6.96 -7.78 -5.38
N PHE A 107 6.30 -6.99 -6.23
CA PHE A 107 6.72 -5.65 -6.61
C PHE A 107 6.78 -4.73 -5.39
N CYS A 108 5.74 -4.72 -4.55
CA CYS A 108 5.72 -3.95 -3.30
C CYS A 108 6.85 -4.40 -2.35
N GLN A 109 7.05 -5.71 -2.19
CA GLN A 109 8.14 -6.25 -1.38
C GLN A 109 9.52 -5.79 -1.87
N ARG A 110 9.73 -5.72 -3.20
CA ARG A 110 10.97 -5.28 -3.83
C ARG A 110 11.17 -3.76 -3.77
N ASN A 111 10.10 -2.98 -3.66
CA ASN A 111 10.10 -1.52 -3.78
C ASN A 111 9.46 -0.85 -2.55
N LYS A 112 9.77 -1.32 -1.34
CA LYS A 112 9.11 -0.90 -0.08
C LYS A 112 8.98 0.61 0.12
N LYS A 113 9.96 1.40 -0.33
CA LYS A 113 9.92 2.86 -0.20
C LYS A 113 8.85 3.49 -1.09
N ALA A 114 8.72 3.04 -2.34
CA ALA A 114 7.73 3.54 -3.28
C ALA A 114 6.33 2.94 -3.05
N CYS A 115 6.30 1.68 -2.60
CA CYS A 115 5.08 0.91 -2.38
C CYS A 115 5.10 0.27 -0.97
N PRO A 116 5.03 1.07 0.10
CA PRO A 116 5.00 0.54 1.46
C PRO A 116 3.66 -0.17 1.72
N LEU A 117 3.66 -1.48 1.59
CA LEU A 117 2.46 -2.30 1.78
C LEU A 117 2.04 -2.31 3.24
N ILE A 118 0.77 -2.00 3.50
CA ILE A 118 0.15 -1.92 4.83
C ILE A 118 -0.72 -3.14 5.09
N GLU A 119 -1.65 -3.42 4.18
CA GLU A 119 -2.64 -4.49 4.30
C GLU A 119 -2.83 -5.14 2.92
N VAL A 120 -3.03 -6.45 2.92
CA VAL A 120 -3.53 -7.20 1.76
C VAL A 120 -4.81 -7.87 2.21
N CYS A 121 -5.93 -7.56 1.55
CA CYS A 121 -7.19 -8.23 1.83
C CYS A 121 -7.19 -9.63 1.23
N ASP A 122 -7.90 -10.56 1.86
CA ASP A 122 -8.15 -11.89 1.30
C ASP A 122 -8.83 -11.80 -0.07
N VAL A 123 -8.66 -12.86 -0.88
CA VAL A 123 -9.28 -12.93 -2.21
C VAL A 123 -10.79 -12.72 -2.11
N GLY A 124 -11.30 -11.76 -2.88
CA GLY A 124 -12.72 -11.37 -2.92
C GLY A 124 -13.19 -10.48 -1.77
N SER A 125 -12.36 -10.29 -0.73
CA SER A 125 -12.71 -9.42 0.38
C SER A 125 -12.39 -7.95 0.06
N ALA A 126 -13.37 -7.08 0.28
CA ALA A 126 -13.20 -5.63 0.29
C ALA A 126 -12.97 -5.07 1.71
N CYS A 127 -12.86 -5.93 2.73
CA CYS A 127 -12.74 -5.50 4.12
C CYS A 127 -11.27 -5.56 4.59
N PRO A 128 -10.64 -4.43 4.94
CA PRO A 128 -9.26 -4.38 5.42
C PRO A 128 -9.23 -4.65 6.92
N LEU A 129 -9.42 -5.92 7.30
CA LEU A 129 -9.64 -6.36 8.67
C LEU A 129 -8.55 -5.87 9.63
N GLY A 130 -7.27 -5.95 9.26
CA GLY A 130 -6.15 -5.59 10.13
C GLY A 130 -6.08 -4.12 10.52
N ILE A 131 -6.60 -3.21 9.68
CA ILE A 131 -6.44 -1.77 9.89
C ILE A 131 -7.75 -0.99 10.04
N ALA A 132 -8.89 -1.53 9.62
CA ALA A 132 -10.20 -0.91 9.79
C ALA A 132 -11.34 -1.95 9.70
N PRO A 133 -11.54 -2.76 10.75
CA PRO A 133 -12.64 -3.72 10.80
C PRO A 133 -14.00 -3.06 10.53
N GLY A 134 -14.78 -3.65 9.61
CA GLY A 134 -16.11 -3.14 9.23
C GLY A 134 -16.12 -2.00 8.21
N ALA A 135 -14.95 -1.61 7.69
CA ALA A 135 -14.86 -0.78 6.50
C ALA A 135 -15.13 -1.61 5.23
N ASP A 136 -15.58 -0.93 4.17
CA ASP A 136 -15.80 -1.50 2.84
C ASP A 136 -15.07 -0.67 1.79
N LEU A 137 -13.97 -1.20 1.25
CA LEU A 137 -13.13 -0.52 0.26
C LEU A 137 -13.84 -0.22 -1.06
N ARG A 138 -15.04 -0.75 -1.30
CA ARG A 138 -15.83 -0.44 -2.51
C ARG A 138 -16.51 0.92 -2.43
N THR A 139 -16.73 1.43 -1.22
CA THR A 139 -17.53 2.64 -0.97
C THR A 139 -16.89 3.62 0.02
N ASP A 140 -15.87 3.23 0.77
CA ASP A 140 -15.27 4.05 1.84
C ASP A 140 -14.08 4.91 1.38
N ILE A 141 -13.83 5.00 0.07
CA ILE A 141 -12.87 5.91 -0.55
C ILE A 141 -13.64 6.96 -1.38
N PRO A 142 -13.33 8.27 -1.27
CA PRO A 142 -14.15 9.31 -1.91
C PRO A 142 -14.21 9.24 -3.42
N LYS A 143 -13.18 8.68 -4.07
CA LYS A 143 -13.10 8.61 -5.52
C LYS A 143 -12.13 7.52 -5.98
N TYR A 144 -12.50 6.81 -7.04
CA TYR A 144 -11.77 5.69 -7.62
C TYR A 144 -11.41 5.98 -9.08
N ARG A 145 -10.44 5.23 -9.59
CA ARG A 145 -10.05 5.14 -11.00
C ARG A 145 -10.09 3.71 -11.44
N ILE A 146 -10.68 3.47 -12.60
CA ILE A 146 -10.75 2.14 -13.22
C ILE A 146 -9.85 2.13 -14.43
N TYR A 147 -8.99 1.12 -14.50
CA TYR A 147 -8.06 0.93 -15.59
C TYR A 147 -8.36 -0.38 -16.33
N ARG A 148 -8.28 -0.34 -17.66
CA ARG A 148 -8.26 -1.52 -18.53
C ARG A 148 -7.08 -1.43 -19.48
N ASP A 149 -6.29 -2.49 -19.54
CA ASP A 149 -5.06 -2.56 -20.33
C ASP A 149 -4.11 -1.36 -20.08
N GLY A 150 -4.06 -0.90 -18.83
CA GLY A 150 -3.32 0.27 -18.36
C GLY A 150 -3.92 1.64 -18.72
N ILE A 151 -5.05 1.68 -19.43
CA ILE A 151 -5.74 2.92 -19.83
C ILE A 151 -6.79 3.27 -18.78
N LEU A 152 -6.79 4.53 -18.32
CA LEU A 152 -7.85 5.05 -17.46
C LEU A 152 -9.17 5.08 -18.23
N GLU A 153 -10.14 4.28 -17.78
CA GLU A 153 -11.48 4.18 -18.38
C GLU A 153 -12.41 5.25 -17.81
N GLU A 154 -12.52 5.33 -16.48
CA GLU A 154 -13.41 6.27 -15.81
C GLU A 154 -13.00 6.57 -14.35
N GLU A 155 -13.57 7.64 -13.79
CA GLU A 155 -13.52 7.98 -12.37
C GLU A 155 -14.92 7.91 -11.76
N VAL A 156 -15.07 7.17 -10.66
CA VAL A 156 -16.36 6.93 -9.98
C VAL A 156 -16.21 7.13 -8.48
N THR A 157 -17.33 7.22 -7.75
CA THR A 157 -17.37 7.34 -6.28
C THR A 157 -17.78 6.04 -5.58
N ASP A 158 -18.14 5.02 -6.35
CA ASP A 158 -18.55 3.71 -5.88
C ASP A 158 -18.08 2.67 -6.91
N VAL A 159 -17.48 1.58 -6.46
CA VAL A 159 -16.99 0.50 -7.32
C VAL A 159 -17.65 -0.85 -7.02
N THR A 160 -18.75 -0.87 -6.25
CA THR A 160 -19.41 -2.10 -5.81
C THR A 160 -19.80 -3.00 -6.97
N ASP A 161 -20.38 -2.44 -8.03
CA ASP A 161 -20.90 -3.19 -9.18
C ASP A 161 -19.79 -3.73 -10.12
N ILE A 162 -18.60 -3.14 -10.05
CA ILE A 162 -17.46 -3.48 -10.92
C ILE A 162 -16.34 -4.20 -10.17
N TRP A 163 -16.47 -4.34 -8.84
CA TRP A 163 -15.50 -5.00 -7.99
C TRP A 163 -15.46 -6.49 -8.32
N PRO A 164 -14.32 -7.04 -8.77
CA PRO A 164 -14.25 -8.45 -9.07
C PRO A 164 -14.41 -9.32 -7.83
N GLU A 165 -15.24 -10.36 -7.91
CA GLU A 165 -15.35 -11.39 -6.87
C GLU A 165 -14.02 -12.12 -6.63
N ASP A 166 -13.18 -12.22 -7.66
CA ASP A 166 -11.85 -12.85 -7.64
C ASP A 166 -10.73 -11.81 -7.60
N SER A 167 -10.87 -10.73 -6.84
CA SER A 167 -9.83 -9.71 -6.70
C SER A 167 -9.03 -9.81 -5.41
N VAL A 168 -7.88 -9.13 -5.38
CA VAL A 168 -7.09 -8.86 -4.17
C VAL A 168 -6.91 -7.36 -4.04
N ALA A 169 -7.25 -6.81 -2.87
CA ALA A 169 -7.06 -5.40 -2.56
C ALA A 169 -5.79 -5.18 -1.74
N PHE A 170 -4.99 -4.23 -2.15
CA PHE A 170 -3.73 -3.83 -1.54
C PHE A 170 -3.84 -2.40 -1.03
N LEU A 171 -3.57 -2.21 0.26
CA LEU A 171 -3.46 -0.89 0.87
C LEU A 171 -1.99 -0.55 1.06
N ILE A 172 -1.62 0.63 0.58
CA ILE A 172 -0.24 1.11 0.53
C ILE A 172 -0.18 2.45 1.26
N GLY A 173 0.75 2.62 2.18
CA GLY A 173 0.80 3.81 3.01
C GLY A 173 1.05 5.07 2.18
N CYS A 174 0.52 6.19 2.67
CA CYS A 174 0.55 7.48 1.98
C CYS A 174 1.42 8.49 2.72
N SER A 175 2.14 9.33 1.97
CA SER A 175 2.92 10.45 2.54
C SER A 175 2.10 11.41 3.40
N PHE A 176 0.77 11.45 3.23
CA PHE A 176 -0.10 12.29 4.07
C PHE A 176 -0.07 11.88 5.54
N SER A 177 0.39 10.67 5.84
CA SER A 177 0.47 10.14 7.20
C SER A 177 1.50 10.89 8.07
N PHE A 178 2.54 11.50 7.47
CA PHE A 178 3.50 12.32 8.21
C PHE A 178 3.24 13.84 8.10
N ASP A 179 2.21 14.27 7.38
CA ASP A 179 1.90 15.70 7.19
C ASP A 179 1.60 16.39 8.54
N GLU A 180 0.91 15.70 9.46
CA GLU A 180 0.69 16.21 10.81
C GLU A 180 2.00 16.33 11.60
N ALA A 181 2.90 15.35 11.48
CA ALA A 181 4.19 15.36 12.16
C ALA A 181 5.09 16.49 11.66
N LEU A 182 5.09 16.77 10.36
CA LEU A 182 5.77 17.93 9.76
C LEU A 182 5.20 19.23 10.31
N THR A 183 3.87 19.37 10.33
CA THR A 183 3.18 20.58 10.82
C THR A 183 3.46 20.81 12.31
N LYS A 184 3.39 19.76 13.15
CA LYS A 184 3.78 19.81 14.58
C LYS A 184 5.26 20.15 14.74
N GLY A 185 6.09 19.72 13.81
CA GLY A 185 7.49 20.10 13.68
C GLY A 185 7.71 21.53 13.18
N GLY A 186 6.67 22.32 12.93
CA GLY A 186 6.80 23.69 12.42
C GLY A 186 7.20 23.77 10.94
N ILE A 187 7.09 22.67 10.20
CA ILE A 187 7.35 22.63 8.75
C ILE A 187 6.00 22.73 8.04
N PRO A 188 5.68 23.87 7.41
CA PRO A 188 4.39 24.07 6.77
C PRO A 188 4.23 23.23 5.50
N LEU A 189 2.99 22.96 5.13
CA LEU A 189 2.63 22.19 3.94
C LEU A 189 2.12 23.13 2.86
N ARG A 190 2.99 23.54 1.94
CA ARG A 190 2.69 24.53 0.90
C ARG A 190 1.44 24.23 0.08
N SER A 191 1.22 22.97 -0.29
CA SER A 191 0.05 22.55 -1.06
C SER A 191 -1.25 22.77 -0.29
N VAL A 192 -1.24 22.55 1.03
CA VAL A 192 -2.38 22.82 1.91
C VAL A 192 -2.62 24.33 2.02
N GLU A 193 -1.58 25.12 2.25
CA GLU A 193 -1.68 26.59 2.32
C GLU A 193 -2.25 27.21 1.04
N GLN A 194 -1.96 26.60 -0.12
CA GLN A 194 -2.44 27.05 -1.42
C GLN A 194 -3.72 26.36 -1.90
N ASN A 195 -4.32 25.47 -1.10
CA ASN A 195 -5.48 24.65 -1.46
C ASN A 195 -5.29 23.90 -2.80
N LYS A 196 -4.15 23.22 -2.93
CA LYS A 196 -3.68 22.52 -4.13
C LYS A 196 -3.36 21.06 -3.84
N CYS A 197 -3.45 20.21 -4.86
CA CYS A 197 -2.93 18.85 -4.79
C CYS A 197 -1.39 18.90 -4.79
N VAL A 198 -0.74 18.01 -4.02
CA VAL A 198 0.73 17.96 -3.97
C VAL A 198 1.30 17.67 -5.37
N PRO A 199 2.33 18.40 -5.83
CA PRO A 199 2.94 18.13 -7.12
C PRO A 199 3.72 16.83 -7.08
N MET A 200 3.52 16.00 -8.09
CA MET A 200 4.17 14.70 -8.24
C MET A 200 4.80 14.56 -9.62
N TYR A 201 5.92 13.85 -9.68
CA TYR A 201 6.77 13.77 -10.86
C TYR A 201 7.20 12.33 -11.12
N LYS A 202 7.18 11.94 -12.39
CA LYS A 202 7.83 10.72 -12.87
C LYS A 202 9.33 10.97 -12.88
N THR A 203 10.07 10.10 -12.22
CA THR A 203 11.53 10.18 -12.20
C THR A 203 12.15 9.32 -13.29
N ASN A 204 13.48 9.40 -13.45
CA ASN A 204 14.27 8.42 -14.18
C ASN A 204 14.76 7.25 -13.30
N LEU A 205 14.34 7.19 -12.03
CA LEU A 205 14.74 6.15 -11.08
C LEU A 205 13.87 4.91 -11.28
N LYS A 206 14.50 3.80 -11.67
CA LYS A 206 13.79 2.55 -11.94
C LYS A 206 13.37 1.83 -10.66
N CYS A 207 12.14 1.34 -10.63
CA CYS A 207 11.73 0.31 -9.69
C CYS A 207 12.36 -1.03 -10.07
N ARG A 208 12.53 -1.91 -9.08
CA ARG A 208 12.87 -3.31 -9.32
C ARG A 208 11.61 -4.05 -9.78
N SER A 209 11.59 -4.50 -11.03
CA SER A 209 10.42 -5.15 -11.63
C SER A 209 10.00 -6.44 -10.93
N SER A 210 8.76 -6.88 -11.18
CA SER A 210 8.24 -8.20 -10.82
C SER A 210 7.26 -8.67 -11.90
N GLY A 211 7.53 -9.81 -12.53
CA GLY A 211 6.75 -10.26 -13.69
C GLY A 211 6.71 -9.20 -14.79
N SER A 212 5.50 -8.86 -15.25
CA SER A 212 5.26 -7.78 -16.22
C SER A 212 5.35 -6.38 -15.60
N LEU A 213 5.29 -6.25 -14.27
CA LEU A 213 5.24 -4.98 -13.58
C LEU A 213 6.63 -4.33 -13.53
N GLY A 214 6.76 -3.17 -14.18
CA GLY A 214 7.98 -2.38 -14.22
C GLY A 214 7.71 -0.93 -14.56
N GLY A 215 8.69 -0.07 -14.27
CA GLY A 215 8.60 1.36 -14.53
C GLY A 215 9.41 2.18 -13.53
N ASN A 216 9.16 3.49 -13.51
CA ASN A 216 9.90 4.41 -12.67
C ASN A 216 9.16 4.80 -11.39
N VAL A 217 9.93 5.17 -10.37
CA VAL A 217 9.42 5.75 -9.14
C VAL A 217 8.77 7.09 -9.44
N VAL A 218 7.59 7.32 -8.87
CA VAL A 218 6.95 8.64 -8.82
C VAL A 218 7.28 9.27 -7.47
N VAL A 219 7.67 10.54 -7.49
CA VAL A 219 7.96 11.31 -6.28
C VAL A 219 6.96 12.43 -6.08
N SER A 220 6.63 12.74 -4.83
CA SER A 220 5.96 13.99 -4.46
C SER A 220 7.00 15.02 -4.01
N MET A 221 6.78 16.29 -4.33
CA MET A 221 7.69 17.38 -3.96
C MET A 221 7.04 18.30 -2.94
N ARG A 222 7.79 18.67 -1.90
CA ARG A 222 7.45 19.71 -0.95
C ARG A 222 8.58 20.74 -0.90
N PRO A 223 8.30 22.04 -1.04
CA PRO A 223 9.31 23.06 -0.76
C PRO A 223 9.51 23.17 0.76
N VAL A 224 10.76 23.15 1.21
CA VAL A 224 11.12 23.18 2.63
C VAL A 224 12.19 24.22 2.84
N LYS A 225 12.05 25.09 3.86
CA LYS A 225 13.10 26.05 4.18
C LYS A 225 14.45 25.36 4.36
N ALA A 226 15.52 25.94 3.83
CA ALA A 226 16.84 25.32 3.84
C ALA A 226 17.30 24.88 5.24
N LEU A 227 16.96 25.65 6.28
CA LEU A 227 17.30 25.35 7.68
C LEU A 227 16.46 24.22 8.30
N ASP A 228 15.29 23.92 7.73
CA ASP A 228 14.38 22.88 8.22
C ASP A 228 14.56 21.53 7.52
N VAL A 229 15.44 21.44 6.51
CA VAL A 229 15.66 20.21 5.71
C VAL A 229 16.10 19.04 6.59
N SER A 230 17.04 19.24 7.52
CA SER A 230 17.51 18.17 8.42
C SER A 230 16.39 17.68 9.33
N LYS A 231 15.57 18.60 9.84
CA LYS A 231 14.40 18.30 10.66
C LYS A 231 13.34 17.53 9.89
N MET A 232 13.07 17.94 8.65
CA MET A 232 12.17 17.21 7.73
C MET A 232 12.63 15.75 7.58
N VAL A 233 13.92 15.53 7.28
CA VAL A 233 14.49 14.19 7.15
C VAL A 233 14.31 13.38 8.44
N GLU A 234 14.60 13.97 9.60
CA GLU A 234 14.47 13.28 10.88
C GLU A 234 13.01 12.87 11.16
N ILE A 235 12.06 13.76 10.89
CA ILE A 235 10.63 13.50 11.08
C ILE A 235 10.17 12.40 10.12
N THR A 236 10.36 12.56 8.81
CA THR A 236 9.80 11.63 7.82
C THR A 236 10.46 10.26 7.86
N SER A 237 11.73 10.16 8.28
CA SER A 237 12.42 8.87 8.44
C SER A 237 11.78 7.95 9.49
N LYS A 238 10.98 8.50 10.42
CA LYS A 238 10.24 7.72 11.44
C LYS A 238 8.99 7.03 10.87
N PHE A 239 8.63 7.29 9.61
CA PHE A 239 7.44 6.75 8.96
C PHE A 239 7.79 5.92 7.71
N PRO A 240 8.54 4.81 7.84
CA PRO A 240 8.92 3.98 6.68
C PRO A 240 7.71 3.40 5.94
N HIS A 241 6.60 3.17 6.65
CA HIS A 241 5.32 2.76 6.09
C HIS A 241 4.61 3.86 5.28
N ALA A 242 5.06 5.11 5.36
CA ALA A 242 4.54 6.25 4.60
C ALA A 242 5.59 6.83 3.65
N HIS A 243 6.41 5.98 3.03
CA HIS A 243 7.56 6.30 2.15
C HIS A 243 8.84 6.77 2.85
N GLY A 244 8.79 7.11 4.13
CA GLY A 244 9.97 7.39 4.94
C GLY A 244 10.75 8.63 4.52
N SER A 245 12.08 8.54 4.57
CA SER A 245 13.01 9.63 4.25
C SER A 245 12.89 10.13 2.80
N PRO A 246 13.38 11.35 2.46
CA PRO A 246 13.44 11.80 1.08
C PRO A 246 14.23 10.86 0.16
N ILE A 247 13.89 10.85 -1.13
CA ILE A 247 14.67 10.22 -2.21
C ILE A 247 15.71 11.21 -2.75
N CYS A 248 15.32 12.48 -2.90
CA CYS A 248 16.18 13.53 -3.43
C CYS A 248 15.90 14.85 -2.69
N ILE A 249 16.93 15.68 -2.55
CA ILE A 249 16.86 17.01 -1.93
C ILE A 249 17.59 17.98 -2.87
N GLY A 250 16.91 19.04 -3.27
CA GLY A 250 17.48 20.19 -3.99
C GLY A 250 17.68 20.01 -5.49
N CYS A 251 18.22 18.88 -5.95
CA CYS A 251 18.63 18.69 -7.36
C CYS A 251 17.59 17.88 -8.19
N PRO A 252 16.54 18.49 -8.74
CA PRO A 252 15.50 17.78 -9.51
C PRO A 252 16.05 17.06 -10.74
N ASP A 253 17.04 17.63 -11.44
CA ASP A 253 17.66 17.03 -12.62
C ASP A 253 18.33 15.68 -12.32
N ALA A 254 18.84 15.49 -11.10
CA ALA A 254 19.48 14.23 -10.69
C ALA A 254 18.50 13.05 -10.70
N ILE A 255 17.20 13.32 -10.60
CA ILE A 255 16.11 12.34 -10.69
C ILE A 255 15.27 12.50 -11.97
N GLY A 256 15.78 13.23 -12.96
CA GLY A 256 15.17 13.37 -14.28
C GLY A 256 14.07 14.43 -14.39
N ILE A 257 13.87 15.26 -13.37
CA ILE A 257 12.84 16.32 -13.39
C ILE A 257 13.46 17.60 -13.97
N GLN A 258 13.06 17.95 -15.20
CA GLN A 258 13.61 19.10 -15.92
C GLN A 258 12.99 20.45 -15.50
N ASP A 259 11.72 20.44 -15.08
CA ASP A 259 10.99 21.65 -14.70
C ASP A 259 10.07 21.36 -13.51
N VAL A 260 10.47 21.82 -12.32
CA VAL A 260 9.73 21.65 -11.07
C VAL A 260 8.42 22.45 -11.01
N ASN A 261 8.08 23.23 -12.03
CA ASN A 261 6.80 23.92 -12.14
C ASN A 261 5.82 23.19 -13.05
N LYS A 262 6.20 22.04 -13.62
CA LYS A 262 5.36 21.21 -14.50
C LYS A 262 5.26 19.80 -13.94
N PRO A 263 4.45 19.59 -12.89
CA PRO A 263 4.24 18.25 -12.36
C PRO A 263 3.51 17.35 -13.36
N ASP A 264 3.82 16.06 -13.33
CA ASP A 264 3.10 15.04 -14.09
C ASP A 264 1.72 14.75 -13.48
N TYR A 265 1.58 14.94 -12.16
CA TYR A 265 0.32 14.82 -11.44
C TYR A 265 0.19 15.90 -10.35
N GLY A 266 -1.04 16.32 -10.06
CA GLY A 266 -1.32 17.35 -9.07
C GLY A 266 -1.03 18.76 -9.59
N ASP A 267 -0.84 19.71 -8.69
CA ASP A 267 -0.73 21.12 -9.04
C ASP A 267 0.65 21.68 -8.69
N ALA A 268 1.19 22.55 -9.56
CA ALA A 268 2.42 23.27 -9.26
C ALA A 268 2.25 24.20 -8.06
N VAL A 269 3.24 24.23 -7.17
CA VAL A 269 3.26 25.08 -5.97
C VAL A 269 4.40 26.08 -6.01
N GLU A 270 4.24 27.19 -5.29
CA GLU A 270 5.32 28.18 -5.16
C GLU A 270 6.48 27.59 -4.35
N ILE A 271 7.71 27.79 -4.85
CA ILE A 271 8.96 27.53 -4.14
C ILE A 271 9.62 28.89 -3.88
N LYS A 272 9.74 29.31 -2.62
CA LYS A 272 10.37 30.57 -2.24
C LYS A 272 11.90 30.50 -2.34
N SER A 273 12.54 31.66 -2.33
CA SER A 273 13.99 31.78 -2.46
C SER A 273 14.80 31.15 -1.31
N ASP A 274 14.19 30.99 -0.14
CA ASP A 274 14.77 30.32 1.03
C ASP A 274 14.36 28.84 1.15
N GLU A 275 13.61 28.32 0.18
CA GLU A 275 13.09 26.95 0.16
C GLU A 275 13.86 26.06 -0.83
N VAL A 276 14.01 24.79 -0.45
CA VAL A 276 14.65 23.72 -1.21
C VAL A 276 13.57 22.69 -1.56
N PRO A 277 13.46 22.25 -2.82
CA PRO A 277 12.53 21.18 -3.17
C PRO A 277 13.00 19.85 -2.59
N VAL A 278 12.14 19.20 -1.80
CA VAL A 278 12.40 17.91 -1.17
C VAL A 278 11.45 16.86 -1.76
N PHE A 279 12.00 15.77 -2.29
CA PHE A 279 11.27 14.76 -3.02
C PHE A 279 11.15 13.47 -2.21
N HIS A 280 9.93 13.00 -1.98
CA HIS A 280 9.63 11.72 -1.32
C HIS A 280 9.03 10.75 -2.33
N ALA A 281 9.22 9.44 -2.14
CA ALA A 281 8.45 8.47 -2.91
C ALA A 281 6.94 8.71 -2.71
N CYS A 282 6.13 8.34 -3.70
CA CYS A 282 4.71 8.60 -3.69
C CYS A 282 3.91 7.34 -4.04
N GLY A 283 2.77 7.16 -3.36
CA GLY A 283 1.79 6.11 -3.60
C GLY A 283 1.06 6.17 -4.96
N VAL A 284 1.41 7.13 -5.81
CA VAL A 284 1.06 7.15 -7.24
C VAL A 284 2.01 6.27 -8.07
N THR A 285 3.16 5.83 -7.53
CA THR A 285 4.05 4.87 -8.20
C THR A 285 3.29 3.62 -8.67
N PRO A 286 2.49 2.93 -7.83
CA PRO A 286 1.61 1.85 -8.27
C PRO A 286 0.73 2.20 -9.49
N GLN A 287 0.10 3.38 -9.51
CA GLN A 287 -0.74 3.79 -10.65
C GLN A 287 0.09 3.95 -11.92
N ASN A 288 1.29 4.54 -11.82
CA ASN A 288 2.20 4.65 -12.95
C ASN A 288 2.61 3.28 -13.50
N ILE A 289 2.91 2.32 -12.61
CA ILE A 289 3.30 0.96 -12.99
C ILE A 289 2.14 0.21 -13.66
N ILE A 290 0.91 0.37 -13.16
CA ILE A 290 -0.31 -0.18 -13.77
C ILE A 290 -0.45 0.28 -15.23
N THR A 291 -0.27 1.59 -15.47
CA THR A 291 -0.35 2.17 -16.81
C THR A 291 0.80 1.73 -17.71
N GLU A 292 2.05 1.83 -17.24
CA GLU A 292 3.23 1.49 -18.04
C GLU A 292 3.30 -0.01 -18.39
N SER A 293 2.85 -0.86 -17.47
CA SER A 293 2.85 -2.32 -17.65
C SER A 293 1.60 -2.84 -18.35
N LYS A 294 0.65 -1.96 -18.70
CA LYS A 294 -0.62 -2.30 -19.36
C LYS A 294 -1.38 -3.41 -18.64
N VAL A 295 -1.50 -3.28 -17.32
CA VAL A 295 -2.24 -4.25 -16.50
C VAL A 295 -3.67 -4.34 -17.02
N SER A 296 -4.15 -5.58 -17.21
CA SER A 296 -5.41 -5.87 -17.90
C SER A 296 -6.62 -5.22 -17.23
N PHE A 297 -6.66 -5.23 -15.89
CA PHE A 297 -7.68 -4.60 -15.09
C PHE A 297 -7.11 -4.16 -13.74
N ALA A 298 -7.42 -2.94 -13.33
CA ALA A 298 -7.13 -2.46 -11.99
C ALA A 298 -8.17 -1.44 -11.51
N ILE A 299 -8.47 -1.46 -10.21
CA ILE A 299 -9.17 -0.35 -9.54
C ILE A 299 -8.16 0.30 -8.61
N THR A 300 -8.05 1.62 -8.63
CA THR A 300 -7.26 2.37 -7.65
C THR A 300 -8.09 3.46 -7.03
N HIS A 301 -7.62 4.01 -5.92
CA HIS A 301 -8.07 5.32 -5.48
C HIS A 301 -7.67 6.41 -6.51
N SER A 302 -8.44 7.50 -6.59
CA SER A 302 -8.01 8.70 -7.32
C SER A 302 -6.96 9.46 -6.50
N PRO A 303 -5.91 10.05 -7.11
CA PRO A 303 -4.94 10.85 -6.39
C PRO A 303 -5.60 11.90 -5.50
N GLY A 304 -5.15 11.99 -4.24
CA GLY A 304 -5.71 12.90 -3.24
C GLY A 304 -6.96 12.38 -2.52
N HIS A 305 -7.55 11.24 -2.92
CA HIS A 305 -8.76 10.67 -2.33
C HIS A 305 -8.42 9.31 -1.72
N MET A 306 -7.82 9.29 -0.53
CA MET A 306 -7.30 8.05 0.07
C MET A 306 -8.32 7.38 0.98
N PHE A 307 -8.07 6.11 1.30
CA PHE A 307 -8.73 5.42 2.40
C PHE A 307 -8.17 5.90 3.75
N ILE A 308 -9.03 6.15 4.75
CA ILE A 308 -8.60 6.50 6.12
C ILE A 308 -8.86 5.31 7.05
N ALA A 309 -7.78 4.75 7.57
CA ALA A 309 -7.79 3.57 8.44
C ALA A 309 -8.07 3.95 9.90
N ASP A 310 -8.32 2.93 10.73
CA ASP A 310 -8.53 3.07 12.17
C ASP A 310 -7.20 3.02 12.97
N LEU A 311 -6.07 3.23 12.31
CA LEU A 311 -4.74 3.23 12.93
C LEU A 311 -4.17 4.65 13.01
N PRO A 312 -3.47 5.00 14.11
CA PRO A 312 -2.65 6.21 14.17
C PRO A 312 -1.62 6.25 13.04
N SER A 313 -1.30 7.44 12.56
CA SER A 313 -0.37 7.61 11.45
C SER A 313 1.07 7.25 11.83
N ASP A 314 1.43 7.27 13.11
CA ASP A 314 2.72 6.86 13.68
C ASP A 314 2.79 5.37 14.08
N THR A 315 1.77 4.59 13.70
CA THR A 315 1.77 3.13 13.88
C THR A 315 3.02 2.51 13.25
N VAL A 316 3.65 1.61 13.99
CA VAL A 316 4.81 0.82 13.53
C VAL A 316 4.32 -0.55 13.06
N PHE A 317 4.76 -0.96 11.87
CA PHE A 317 4.43 -2.23 11.21
C PHE A 317 5.66 -3.14 11.12
#